data_AF-A0A969R6P2-F1
#
_entry.id   AF-A0A969R6P2-F1
#
_cell.length_a   1.000
_cell.length_b   1.000
_cell.length_c   1.000
_cell.angle_alpha   90.00
_cell.angle_beta   90.00
_cell.angle_gamma   90.00
#
_symmetry.space_group_name_H-M   'P 1'
#
loop_
_entity.id
_entity.type
_entity.pdbx_description
1 polymer ?
#
loop_
_entity_poly.entity_id
_entity_poly.type
_entity_poly.pdbx_seq_one_letter_code
_entity_poly.pdbx_strand_id
1 'polypeptide(L)' 'MFKVFKPKHRLKPEDVYQTKLQLAQSIIEELVEFGFKIERVLADSLYGESHPFGRSLDQLNLPWIVAIRSN' A
#
# COMPACT_ATOMS: atom_id res chain seq x y z
N MET A 1 -12.56 -6.03 3.16
CA MET A 1 -11.99 -6.18 1.80
C MET A 1 -10.55 -6.65 1.93
N PHE A 2 -10.11 -7.58 1.08
CA PHE A 2 -8.71 -8.02 1.07
C PHE A 2 -8.25 -8.19 -0.38
N LYS A 3 -6.99 -7.83 -0.66
CA LYS A 3 -6.35 -8.04 -1.97
C LYS A 3 -5.27 -9.11 -1.84
N VAL A 4 -5.10 -9.93 -2.88
CA VAL A 4 -4.15 -11.04 -2.87
C VAL A 4 -2.97 -10.71 -3.80
N PHE A 5 -1.76 -10.74 -3.24
CA PHE A 5 -0.55 -10.62 -4.05
C PHE A 5 -0.36 -11.86 -4.92
N LYS A 6 -0.25 -11.65 -6.23
CA LYS A 6 0.00 -12.70 -7.22
C LYS A 6 1.41 -12.51 -7.81
N PRO A 7 2.34 -13.45 -7.58
CA PRO A 7 3.64 -13.42 -8.25
C PRO A 7 3.49 -13.48 -9.77
N LYS A 8 4.35 -12.78 -10.52
CA LYS A 8 4.28 -12.70 -11.99
C LYS A 8 4.16 -14.06 -12.69
N HIS A 9 4.89 -15.07 -12.21
CA HIS A 9 4.91 -16.41 -12.77
C HIS A 9 3.67 -17.27 -12.45
N ARG A 10 2.74 -16.77 -11.62
CA ARG A 10 1.47 -17.43 -11.27
C ARG A 10 0.24 -16.62 -11.71
N LEU A 11 0.44 -15.60 -12.54
CA LEU A 11 -0.66 -14.82 -13.09
C LEU A 11 -1.41 -15.66 -14.10
N LYS A 12 -2.74 -15.64 -14.02
CA LYS A 12 -3.58 -16.13 -15.11
C LYS A 12 -3.63 -15.09 -16.24
N PRO A 13 -4.01 -15.47 -17.48
CA PRO A 13 -4.09 -14.53 -18.60
C PRO A 13 -4.98 -13.30 -18.32
N GLU A 14 -6.02 -13.47 -17.49
CA GLU A 14 -6.93 -12.40 -17.07
C GLU A 14 -6.42 -11.57 -15.89
N ASP A 15 -5.31 -11.96 -15.25
CA ASP A 15 -4.78 -11.26 -14.07
C ASP A 15 -3.89 -10.08 -14.46
N VAL A 16 -4.14 -8.94 -13.83
CA VAL A 16 -3.23 -7.78 -13.88
C VAL A 16 -2.23 -7.88 -12.74
N TYR A 17 -0.93 -7.81 -13.07
CA TYR A 17 0.11 -7.78 -12.05
C TYR A 17 0.03 -6.51 -11.20
N GLN A 18 0.05 -6.68 -9.88
CA GLN A 18 0.18 -5.59 -8.93
C GLN A 18 1.25 -5.92 -7.90
N THR A 19 2.09 -4.93 -7.59
CA THR A 19 3.08 -5.02 -6.51
C THR A 19 2.38 -4.95 -5.14
N LYS A 20 3.06 -5.41 -4.08
CA LYS A 20 2.54 -5.27 -2.71
C LYS A 20 2.23 -3.81 -2.35
N LEU A 21 3.06 -2.87 -2.81
CA LEU A 21 2.87 -1.43 -2.62
C LEU A 21 1.56 -0.94 -3.27
N GLN A 22 1.31 -1.32 -4.54
CA GLN A 22 0.07 -0.97 -5.24
C GLN A 22 -1.17 -1.58 -4.58
N LEU A 23 -1.07 -2.82 -4.10
CA LEU A 23 -2.16 -3.46 -3.39
C LEU A 23 -2.46 -2.76 -2.05
N ALA A 24 -1.42 -2.39 -1.30
CA ALA A 24 -1.58 -1.65 -0.06
C ALA A 24 -2.21 -0.26 -0.30
N GLN A 25 -1.75 0.47 -1.32
CA GLN A 25 -2.32 1.76 -1.71
C GLN A 25 -3.80 1.63 -2.07
N SER A 26 -4.16 0.64 -2.91
CA SER A 26 -5.55 0.37 -3.29
C SER A 26 -6.44 0.07 -2.08
N ILE A 27 -5.94 -0.70 -1.11
CA ILE A 27 -6.71 -0.99 0.12
C ILE A 27 -6.95 0.30 0.91
N ILE A 28 -5.96 1.16 1.03
CA ILE A 28 -6.07 2.42 1.78
C ILE A 28 -7.06 3.37 1.09
N GLU A 29 -6.95 3.53 -0.23
CA GLU A 29 -7.87 4.35 -1.04
C GLU A 29 -9.31 3.87 -0.85
N GLU A 30 -9.56 2.56 -0.96
CA GLU A 30 -10.89 1.99 -0.77
C GLU A 30 -11.43 2.18 0.67
N LEU A 31 -10.58 2.11 1.69
CA LEU A 31 -10.98 2.37 3.07
C LEU A 31 -11.38 3.85 3.27
N VAL A 32 -10.63 4.78 2.68
CA VAL A 32 -10.96 6.21 2.70
C VAL A 32 -12.29 6.46 1.97
N GLU A 33 -12.51 5.84 0.81
CA GLU A 33 -13.77 5.92 0.06
C GLU A 33 -14.96 5.36 0.86
N PHE A 34 -14.74 4.30 1.65
CA PHE A 34 -15.75 3.75 2.56
C PHE A 34 -16.02 4.64 3.78
N GLY A 35 -15.32 5.77 3.92
CA GLY A 35 -15.50 6.72 5.01
C GLY A 35 -14.78 6.34 6.30
N PHE A 36 -13.81 5.41 6.24
CA PHE A 36 -13.00 5.09 7.41
C PHE A 36 -12.14 6.30 7.79
N LYS A 37 -12.19 6.66 9.07
CA LYS A 37 -11.28 7.65 9.64
C LYS A 37 -9.99 6.96 10.07
N ILE A 38 -9.02 6.96 9.18
CA ILE A 38 -7.70 6.37 9.45
C ILE A 38 -6.88 7.39 10.25
N GLU A 39 -6.66 7.12 11.53
CA GLU A 39 -5.85 8.00 12.39
C GLU A 39 -4.36 7.96 12.01
N ARG A 40 -3.87 6.78 11.61
CA ARG A 40 -2.47 6.57 11.24
C ARG A 40 -2.28 5.29 10.44
N VAL A 41 -1.38 5.35 9.47
CA VAL A 41 -0.83 4.18 8.77
C VAL A 41 0.51 3.78 9.40
N LEU A 42 0.66 2.51 9.78
CA LEU A 42 1.91 1.95 10.28
C LEU A 42 2.38 0.84 9.34
N ALA A 43 3.60 0.93 8.81
CA ALA A 43 4.13 -0.06 7.87
C ALA A 43 5.61 -0.42 8.11
N ASP A 44 6.00 -1.60 7.62
CA ASP A 44 7.37 -2.10 7.74
C ASP A 44 8.36 -1.41 6.75
N SER A 45 9.62 -1.85 6.78
CA SER A 45 10.69 -1.23 5.99
C SER A 45 10.56 -1.39 4.48
N LEU A 46 9.82 -2.40 4.00
CA LEU A 46 9.53 -2.54 2.56
C LEU A 46 8.81 -1.29 2.03
N TYR A 47 7.95 -0.71 2.86
CA TYR A 47 7.18 0.49 2.52
C TYR A 47 7.97 1.77 2.78
N GLY A 48 8.81 1.77 3.82
CA GLY A 48 9.66 2.93 4.13
C GLY A 48 10.72 3.24 3.07
N GLU A 49 11.20 2.23 2.35
CA GLU A 49 12.13 2.40 1.22
C GLU A 49 11.42 2.85 -0.08
N SER A 50 10.09 2.90 -0.09
CA SER A 50 9.29 3.28 -1.25
C SER A 50 8.83 4.73 -1.19
N HIS A 51 9.58 5.62 -1.86
CA HIS A 51 9.18 7.02 -2.03
C HIS A 51 7.76 7.22 -2.61
N PRO A 52 7.32 6.46 -3.64
CA PRO A 52 5.96 6.61 -4.17
C PRO A 52 4.86 6.28 -3.18
N PHE A 53 5.09 5.33 -2.27
CA PHE A 53 4.08 4.92 -1.30
C PHE A 53 3.84 6.01 -0.25
N GLY A 54 4.90 6.54 0.36
CA GLY A 54 4.77 7.67 1.31
C GLY A 54 4.04 8.87 0.68
N ARG A 55 4.40 9.22 -0.55
CA ARG A 55 3.72 10.30 -1.30
C ARG A 55 2.21 10.06 -1.46
N SER A 56 1.79 8.82 -1.72
CA SER A 56 0.36 8.52 -1.85
C SER A 56 -0.40 8.75 -0.54
N LEU A 57 0.22 8.47 0.60
CA LEU A 57 -0.37 8.73 1.92
C LEU A 57 -0.44 10.24 2.21
N ASP A 58 0.59 10.99 1.82
CA ASP A 58 0.60 12.45 1.93
C ASP A 58 -0.53 13.09 1.10
N GLN A 59 -0.76 12.60 -0.13
CA GLN A 59 -1.85 13.07 -1.00
C GLN A 59 -3.24 12.81 -0.42
N LEU A 60 -3.39 11.73 0.35
CA LEU A 60 -4.62 11.39 1.06
C LEU A 60 -4.72 12.10 2.43
N ASN A 61 -3.75 12.95 2.79
CA ASN A 61 -3.62 13.59 4.10
C ASN A 61 -3.64 12.59 5.28
N LEU A 62 -3.05 11.40 5.07
CA LEU A 62 -3.00 10.34 6.08
C LEU A 62 -1.69 10.41 6.85
N PRO A 63 -1.72 10.57 8.19
CA PRO A 63 -0.51 10.46 9.00
C PRO A 63 0.10 9.06 8.89
N TRP A 64 1.41 8.97 8.72
CA TRP A 64 2.07 7.67 8.56
C TRP A 64 3.38 7.55 9.33
N ILE A 65 3.68 6.31 9.73
CA ILE A 65 4.96 5.91 10.33
C ILE A 65 5.41 4.65 9.59
N VAL A 66 6.65 4.67 9.10
CA VAL A 66 7.29 3.49 8.50
C VAL A 66 8.55 3.13 9.24
N ALA A 67 8.86 1.84 9.30
CA ALA A 67 10.20 1.42 9.68
C ALA A 67 11.19 1.79 8.56
N ILE A 68 12.42 2.16 8.93
CA ILE A 68 13.53 2.36 8.00
C ILE A 68 14.63 1.39 8.43
N ARG A 69 15.23 0.66 7.49
CA ARG A 69 16.39 -0.18 7.79
C ARG A 69 17.61 0.71 8.01
N SER A 70 18.34 0.47 9.10
CA SER A 70 19.71 0.95 9.20
C SER A 70 20.58 0.08 8.29
N ASN A 71 21.30 0.72 7.37
CA ASN A 71 22.37 0.08 6.59
C ASN A 71 23.61 -0.11 7.45
#